data_AF-A0A1W6CSY2-F1
#
_entry.id   AF-A0A1W6CSY2-F1
#
_cell.length_a   1.000
_cell.length_b   1.000
_cell.length_c   1.000
_cell.angle_alpha   90.00
_cell.angle_beta   90.00
_cell.angle_gamma   90.00
#
_symmetry.space_group_name_H-M   'P 1'
#
loop_
_entity.id
_entity.type
_entity.pdbx_description
1 polymer ?
#
loop_
_entity_poly.entity_id
_entity_poly.type
_entity_poly.pdbx_seq_one_letter_code
_entity_poly.pdbx_strand_id
1 'polypeptide(L)' 'MDPSLREIIAQAVTDARKGGLDAVAQRGAAVTLLTAMIPSLDADTIRLIVDQLYPFIAELGAAA' A
#
# COMPACT_ATOMS: atom_id res chain seq x y z
N MET A 1 -5.00 2.02 -19.26
CA MET A 1 -3.88 1.27 -18.65
C MET A 1 -4.32 0.94 -17.25
N ASP A 2 -4.41 -0.34 -16.91
CA ASP A 2 -4.69 -0.75 -15.53
C ASP A 2 -3.52 -0.33 -14.64
N PRO A 3 -3.79 0.31 -13.48
CA PRO A 3 -2.73 0.76 -12.60
C PRO A 3 -1.92 -0.46 -12.11
N SER A 4 -0.60 -0.31 -12.11
CA SER A 4 0.28 -1.34 -11.57
C SER A 4 0.04 -1.52 -10.07
N LEU A 5 0.38 -2.71 -9.57
CA LEU A 5 0.24 -3.04 -8.15
C LEU A 5 1.01 -2.06 -7.25
N ARG A 6 2.17 -1.57 -7.72
CA ARG A 6 2.94 -0.51 -7.06
C ARG A 6 2.16 0.80 -6.98
N GLU A 7 1.51 1.23 -8.06
CA GLU A 7 0.75 2.48 -8.10
C GLU A 7 -0.47 2.42 -7.17
N ILE A 8 -1.15 1.27 -7.12
CA ILE A 8 -2.28 1.03 -6.22
C ILE A 8 -1.84 1.18 -4.75
N ILE A 9 -0.75 0.51 -4.34
CA ILE A 9 -0.22 0.63 -2.98
C ILE A 9 0.25 2.06 -2.71
N ALA A 10 0.91 2.70 -3.67
CA ALA A 10 1.41 4.07 -3.51
C ALA A 10 0.27 5.06 -3.27
N GLN A 11 -0.84 4.91 -3.99
CA GLN A 11 -2.03 5.72 -3.79
C GLN A 11 -2.61 5.49 -2.39
N ALA A 12 -2.80 4.24 -1.98
CA ALA A 12 -3.32 3.91 -0.64
C ALA A 12 -2.46 4.48 0.50
N VAL A 13 -1.14 4.32 0.40
CA VAL A 13 -0.19 4.84 1.39
C VAL A 13 -0.20 6.37 1.41
N THR A 14 -0.25 7.00 0.24
CA THR A 14 -0.28 8.47 0.12
C THR A 14 -1.58 9.06 0.67
N ASP A 15 -2.72 8.44 0.40
CA ASP A 15 -4.02 8.89 0.89
C ASP A 15 -4.13 8.70 2.42
N ALA A 16 -3.67 7.55 2.92
CA ALA A 16 -3.56 7.31 4.35
C ALA A 16 -2.65 8.34 5.05
N ARG A 17 -1.50 8.67 4.43
CA ARG A 17 -0.58 9.70 4.92
C ARG A 17 -1.21 11.08 4.94
N LYS A 18 -1.94 11.46 3.89
CA LYS A 18 -2.70 12.73 3.84
C LYS A 18 -3.76 12.80 4.95
N GLY A 19 -4.32 11.66 5.33
CA GLY A 19 -5.21 11.52 6.49
C GLY A 19 -4.52 11.60 7.85
N GLY A 20 -3.19 11.79 7.90
CA GLY A 20 -2.42 11.86 9.13
C GLY A 20 -2.17 10.50 9.80
N LEU A 21 -2.41 9.39 9.07
CA LEU A 21 -2.19 8.05 9.61
C LEU A 21 -0.70 7.74 9.73
N ASP A 22 -0.32 6.99 10.77
CA ASP A 22 1.05 6.53 10.97
C ASP A 22 1.46 5.45 9.95
N ALA A 23 2.74 5.06 9.96
CA ALA A 23 3.29 4.09 9.03
C ALA A 23 2.63 2.69 9.12
N VAL A 24 2.16 2.29 10.31
CA VAL A 24 1.52 0.99 10.52
C VAL A 24 0.11 1.03 9.91
N ALA A 25 -0.64 2.09 10.16
CA ALA A 25 -1.96 2.33 9.60
C ALA A 25 -1.91 2.51 8.07
N GLN A 26 -0.88 3.15 7.53
CA GLN A 26 -0.65 3.26 6.08
C GLN A 26 -0.48 1.87 5.43
N ARG A 27 0.32 0.98 6.03
CA ARG A 27 0.46 -0.41 5.55
C ARG A 27 -0.86 -1.18 5.65
N GLY A 28 -1.58 -1.04 6.76
CA GLY A 28 -2.89 -1.68 6.94
C GLY A 28 -3.91 -1.24 5.88
N ALA A 29 -3.92 0.03 5.52
CA ALA A 29 -4.78 0.56 4.45
C ALA A 29 -4.43 -0.06 3.09
N ALA A 30 -3.14 -0.16 2.74
CA ALA A 30 -2.70 -0.79 1.50
C ALA A 30 -3.04 -2.30 1.44
N VAL A 31 -2.86 -3.03 2.55
CA VAL A 31 -3.26 -4.44 2.66
C VAL A 31 -4.76 -4.59 2.43
N THR A 32 -5.56 -3.75 3.10
CA THR A 32 -7.03 -3.79 2.97
C THR A 32 -7.47 -3.55 1.53
N LEU A 33 -6.86 -2.57 0.86
CA LEU A 33 -7.15 -2.27 -0.54
C LEU A 33 -6.80 -3.46 -1.46
N LEU A 34 -5.61 -4.04 -1.30
CA LEU A 34 -5.17 -5.17 -2.11
C LEU A 34 -6.03 -6.41 -1.90
N THR A 35 -6.45 -6.69 -0.67
CA THR A 35 -7.35 -7.81 -0.36
C THR A 35 -8.71 -7.63 -1.04
N ALA A 36 -9.22 -6.39 -1.10
CA ALA A 36 -10.45 -6.09 -1.81
C ALA A 36 -10.30 -6.22 -3.34
N MET A 37 -9.12 -5.90 -3.88
CA MET A 37 -8.86 -5.96 -5.33
C MET A 37 -8.52 -7.38 -5.83
N ILE A 38 -7.85 -8.18 -5.00
CA ILE A 38 -7.37 -9.52 -5.37
C ILE A 38 -7.84 -10.53 -4.31
N PRO A 39 -9.15 -10.86 -4.28
CA PRO A 39 -9.72 -11.76 -3.27
C PRO A 39 -9.22 -13.20 -3.39
N SER A 40 -8.56 -13.56 -4.50
CA SER A 40 -7.93 -14.86 -4.71
C SER A 40 -6.54 -14.99 -4.07
N LEU A 41 -5.92 -13.87 -3.64
CA LEU A 41 -4.64 -13.89 -2.95
C LEU A 41 -4.87 -14.02 -1.43
N ASP A 42 -4.04 -14.84 -0.80
CA ASP A 42 -4.06 -14.98 0.65
C ASP A 42 -3.56 -13.69 1.35
N ALA A 43 -4.13 -13.41 2.53
CA ALA A 43 -3.83 -12.21 3.30
C ALA A 43 -2.36 -12.10 3.72
N ASP A 44 -1.68 -13.20 4.02
CA ASP A 44 -0.25 -13.20 4.35
C ASP A 44 0.61 -12.87 3.12
N THR A 45 0.21 -13.35 1.94
CA THR A 45 0.89 -13.01 0.69
C THR A 45 0.74 -11.52 0.38
N ILE A 46 -0.46 -10.97 0.55
CA ILE A 46 -0.71 -9.54 0.38
C ILE A 46 0.12 -8.71 1.35
N ARG A 47 0.17 -9.13 2.62
CA ARG A 47 0.95 -8.44 3.64
C ARG A 47 2.44 -8.41 3.30
N LEU A 48 2.97 -9.54 2.83
CA LEU A 48 4.35 -9.65 2.39
C LEU A 48 4.65 -8.72 1.21
N ILE A 49 3.76 -8.64 0.22
CA ILE A 49 3.89 -7.72 -0.92
C ILE A 49 3.90 -6.25 -0.45
N VAL A 50 2.97 -5.87 0.44
CA VAL A 50 2.93 -4.50 0.99
C VAL A 50 4.19 -4.19 1.78
N ASP A 51 4.63 -5.10 2.65
CA ASP A 51 5.83 -4.89 3.48
C ASP A 51 7.09 -4.75 2.62
N GLN A 52 7.20 -5.48 1.52
CA GLN A 52 8.32 -5.36 0.58
C GLN A 52 8.28 -4.07 -0.24
N LEU A 53 7.10 -3.58 -0.61
CA LEU A 53 6.94 -2.39 -1.45
C LEU A 53 6.89 -1.09 -0.66
N TYR A 54 6.47 -1.14 0.61
CA TYR A 54 6.28 0.03 1.46
C TYR A 54 7.54 0.90 1.60
N PRO A 55 8.77 0.37 1.82
CA PRO A 55 9.96 1.21 1.93
C PRO A 55 10.18 2.09 0.69
N PHE A 56 10.05 1.53 -0.51
CA PHE A 56 10.22 2.25 -1.77
C PHE A 56 9.17 3.36 -1.94
N ILE A 57 7.94 3.10 -1.51
CA ILE A 57 6.82 4.06 -1.57
C ILE A 57 6.97 5.13 -0.49
N ALA A 58 7.42 4.75 0.69
CA ALA A 58 7.63 5.65 1.81
C ALA A 58 8.67 6.71 1.47
N GLU A 59 9.78 6.29 0.85
CA GLU A 59 10.85 7.16 0.33
C GLU A 59 10.35 8.08 -0.79
N LEU A 60 9.58 7.56 -1.75
CA LEU A 60 9.00 8.36 -2.84
C LEU A 60 8.12 9.50 -2.33
N GLY A 61 7.27 9.23 -1.33
CA GLY A 61 6.42 10.28 -0.76
C GLY A 61 7.13 11.18 0.26
N ALA A 62 8.35 10.83 0.70
CA ALA A 62 9.16 11.69 1.57
C ALA A 62 10.01 12.68 0.75
N ALA A 63 10.25 12.38 -0.53
CA ALA A 63 10.96 13.22 -1.47
C ALA A 63 10.05 14.24 -2.20
N ALA A 64 8.74 14.24 -1.92
CA ALA A 64 7.73 15.08 -2.54
C ALA A 64 7.29 16.25 -1.64
#